data_AF-A0A177CXT1-F1
#
_entry.id   AF-A0A177CXT1-F1
#
_cell.length_a   1.000
_cell.length_b   1.000
_cell.length_c   1.000
_cell.angle_alpha   90.00
_cell.angle_beta   90.00
_cell.angle_gamma   90.00
#
_symmetry.space_group_name_H-M   'P 1'
#
loop_
_entity.id
_entity.type
_entity.pdbx_description
1 polymer ?
#
loop_
_entity_poly.entity_id
_entity_poly.type
_entity_poly.pdbx_seq_one_letter_code
_entity_poly.pdbx_strand_id
1 'polypeptide(L)'
;AAPTLAARETAVEATDRLVFRETLANFITARNAKNPSTLDWSSDGCSSSPDNPFGFDFLNSCYRHDFGYRNFKAQARFTDANKLRIDDNFKKDLYNQCAKQNFTSICEGLADVYYAAVRAFG
;
A
#
# COMPACT_ATOMS: atom_id res chain seq x y z
N ALA A 1 -17.73 -31.93 -17.51
CA ALA A 1 -16.86 -31.93 -16.31
C ALA A 1 -17.31 -30.79 -15.42
N ALA A 2 -17.53 -31.04 -14.12
CA ALA A 2 -17.77 -29.95 -13.17
C ALA A 2 -16.53 -29.02 -13.16
N PRO A 3 -16.69 -27.69 -13.08
CA PRO A 3 -15.54 -26.81 -12.96
C PRO A 3 -14.78 -27.16 -11.68
N THR A 4 -13.50 -27.46 -11.82
CA THR A 4 -12.58 -27.55 -10.68
C THR A 4 -12.64 -26.21 -9.94
N LEU A 5 -13.15 -26.22 -8.71
CA LEU A 5 -13.16 -25.05 -7.84
C LEU A 5 -11.72 -24.51 -7.76
N ALA A 6 -11.54 -23.23 -8.07
CA ALA A 6 -10.23 -22.58 -8.00
C ALA A 6 -9.64 -22.77 -6.58
N ALA A 7 -8.32 -23.03 -6.51
CA ALA A 7 -7.62 -23.11 -5.24
C ALA A 7 -7.87 -21.83 -4.44
N ARG A 8 -8.26 -21.95 -3.16
CA ARG A 8 -8.36 -20.80 -2.26
C ARG A 8 -6.96 -20.21 -2.10
N GLU A 9 -6.83 -18.92 -2.41
CA GLU A 9 -5.62 -18.14 -2.17
C GLU A 9 -5.28 -18.14 -0.67
N THR A 10 -4.01 -18.37 -0.33
CA THR A 10 -3.53 -18.28 1.06
C THR A 10 -3.47 -16.82 1.53
N ALA A 11 -3.40 -16.59 2.85
CA ALA A 11 -3.26 -15.24 3.40
C ALA A 11 -2.00 -14.52 2.89
N VAL A 12 -0.89 -15.25 2.72
CA VAL A 12 0.36 -14.71 2.19
C VAL A 12 0.22 -14.33 0.72
N GLU A 13 -0.34 -15.22 -0.11
CA GLU A 13 -0.58 -14.95 -1.54
C GLU A 13 -1.54 -13.77 -1.74
N ALA A 14 -2.62 -13.70 -0.96
CA ALA A 14 -3.57 -12.60 -0.99
C ALA A 14 -2.91 -11.27 -0.62
N THR A 15 -2.06 -11.28 0.41
CA THR A 15 -1.31 -10.08 0.81
C THR A 15 -0.38 -9.65 -0.31
N ASP A 16 0.40 -10.56 -0.89
CA ASP A 16 1.35 -10.24 -1.96
C ASP A 16 0.65 -9.75 -3.24
N ARG A 17 -0.50 -10.34 -3.59
CA ARG A 17 -1.33 -9.89 -4.70
C ARG A 17 -1.83 -8.47 -4.45
N LEU A 18 -2.45 -8.23 -3.29
CA LEU A 18 -3.05 -6.94 -2.93
C LEU A 18 -2.02 -5.81 -2.81
N VAL A 19 -0.80 -6.10 -2.32
CA VAL A 19 0.27 -5.10 -2.21
C VAL A 19 0.92 -4.86 -3.57
N PHE A 20 1.38 -5.90 -4.27
CA PHE A 20 2.33 -5.72 -5.39
C PHE A 20 1.75 -5.94 -6.79
N ARG A 21 0.62 -6.62 -6.92
CA ARG A 21 0.07 -7.02 -8.24
C ARG A 21 -1.21 -6.29 -8.60
N GLU A 22 -2.00 -5.89 -7.62
CA GLU A 22 -3.22 -5.13 -7.85
C GLU A 22 -2.93 -3.66 -8.17
N THR A 23 -3.85 -3.06 -8.91
CA THR A 23 -3.91 -1.60 -9.01
C THR A 23 -4.31 -1.02 -7.66
N LEU A 24 -3.94 0.25 -7.42
CA LEU A 24 -4.35 0.93 -6.20
C LEU A 24 -5.89 0.98 -6.07
N ALA A 25 -6.59 1.16 -7.19
CA ALA A 25 -8.06 1.16 -7.21
C ALA A 25 -8.64 -0.20 -6.75
N ASN A 26 -8.15 -1.31 -7.30
CA ASN A 26 -8.60 -2.66 -6.90
C ASN A 26 -8.27 -2.95 -5.44
N PHE A 27 -7.11 -2.52 -4.96
CA PHE A 27 -6.75 -2.61 -3.55
C PHE A 27 -7.76 -1.86 -2.67
N ILE A 28 -8.15 -0.63 -3.03
CA ILE A 28 -9.14 0.13 -2.28
C ILE A 28 -10.52 -0.54 -2.29
N THR A 29 -10.94 -1.13 -3.42
CA THR A 29 -12.15 -1.96 -3.47
C THR A 29 -12.06 -3.12 -2.47
N ALA A 30 -10.95 -3.86 -2.43
CA ALA A 30 -10.74 -4.95 -1.50
C ALA A 30 -10.70 -4.49 -0.03
N ARG A 31 -10.04 -3.35 0.25
CA ARG A 31 -9.98 -2.72 1.57
C ARG A 31 -11.36 -2.32 2.08
N ASN A 32 -12.15 -1.65 1.25
CA ASN A 32 -13.51 -1.23 1.62
C ASN A 32 -14.41 -2.42 1.91
N ALA A 33 -14.22 -3.52 1.17
CA ALA A 33 -14.92 -4.79 1.40
C ALA A 33 -14.32 -5.62 2.55
N LYS A 34 -13.15 -5.25 3.08
CA LYS A 34 -12.33 -6.05 4.00
C LYS A 34 -12.19 -7.50 3.52
N ASN A 35 -11.85 -7.68 2.25
CA ASN A 35 -11.83 -8.98 1.59
C ASN A 35 -10.42 -9.34 1.09
N PRO A 36 -9.78 -10.41 1.61
CA PRO A 36 -10.31 -11.37 2.58
C PRO A 36 -10.35 -10.82 4.02
N SER A 37 -11.37 -11.21 4.79
CA SER A 37 -11.60 -10.71 6.17
C SER A 37 -10.59 -11.23 7.19
N THR A 38 -9.78 -12.21 6.80
CA THR A 38 -8.73 -12.81 7.62
C THR A 38 -7.44 -11.99 7.67
N LEU A 39 -7.29 -10.96 6.84
CA LEU A 39 -6.14 -10.07 6.83
C LEU A 39 -6.36 -8.84 7.72
N ASP A 40 -5.26 -8.23 8.15
CA ASP A 40 -5.31 -7.00 8.92
C ASP A 40 -5.56 -5.81 7.98
N TRP A 41 -6.76 -5.23 8.09
CA TRP A 41 -7.19 -4.04 7.34
C TRP A 41 -7.14 -2.76 8.18
N SER A 42 -6.64 -2.83 9.42
CA SER A 42 -6.45 -1.64 10.26
C SER A 42 -5.40 -0.72 9.64
N SER A 43 -5.58 0.59 9.82
CA SER A 43 -4.68 1.58 9.23
C SER A 43 -5.04 2.95 9.80
N ASP A 44 -3.99 3.69 10.13
CA ASP A 44 -3.99 5.07 10.58
C ASP A 44 -3.73 6.04 9.42
N GLY A 45 -3.55 5.52 8.20
CA GLY A 45 -3.39 6.34 7.00
C GLY A 45 -2.09 7.13 7.09
N CYS A 46 -2.12 8.40 6.69
CA CYS A 46 -0.92 9.23 6.68
C CYS A 46 -0.65 9.94 8.02
N SER A 47 -1.17 9.43 9.15
CA SER A 47 -1.14 10.12 10.46
C SER A 47 0.26 10.43 10.99
N SER A 48 1.24 9.59 10.68
CA SER A 48 2.66 9.80 11.04
C SER A 48 3.52 10.21 9.83
N SER A 49 2.88 10.67 8.75
CA SER A 49 3.58 11.14 7.56
C SER A 49 3.97 12.62 7.68
N PRO A 50 4.94 13.09 6.87
CA PRO A 50 5.24 14.52 6.75
C PRO A 50 4.01 15.35 6.36
N ASP A 51 4.03 16.65 6.67
CA ASP A 51 2.92 17.54 6.32
C ASP A 51 2.63 17.55 4.82
N ASN A 52 1.35 17.60 4.46
CA ASN A 52 0.86 17.71 3.08
C ASN A 52 0.08 19.02 2.91
N PRO A 53 0.77 20.18 2.87
CA PRO A 53 0.11 21.49 2.82
C PRO A 53 -0.63 21.74 1.51
N PHE A 54 -0.35 20.96 0.47
CA PHE A 54 -0.96 21.07 -0.86
C PHE A 54 -2.23 20.22 -1.01
N GLY A 55 -2.54 19.36 -0.03
CA GLY A 55 -3.74 18.53 -0.04
C GLY A 55 -3.74 17.45 -1.12
N PHE A 56 -2.58 16.93 -1.53
CA PHE A 56 -2.52 15.83 -2.49
C PHE A 56 -3.18 14.57 -1.91
N ASP A 57 -3.94 13.83 -2.73
CA ASP A 57 -4.58 12.59 -2.29
C ASP A 57 -3.56 11.47 -2.14
N PHE A 58 -2.91 11.38 -0.97
CA PHE A 58 -1.95 10.31 -0.64
C PHE A 58 -2.54 9.23 0.26
N LEU A 59 -3.77 9.43 0.73
CA LEU A 59 -4.41 8.57 1.72
C LEU A 59 -4.51 7.12 1.24
N ASN A 60 -4.88 6.92 -0.02
CA ASN A 60 -4.97 5.57 -0.61
C ASN A 60 -3.60 4.88 -0.67
N SER A 61 -2.51 5.60 -0.96
CA SER A 61 -1.14 5.05 -0.91
C SER A 61 -0.78 4.63 0.52
N CYS A 62 -1.04 5.49 1.51
CA CYS A 62 -0.76 5.19 2.92
C CYS A 62 -1.55 3.96 3.39
N TYR A 63 -2.81 3.84 2.98
CA TYR A 63 -3.64 2.66 3.24
C TYR A 63 -3.04 1.35 2.75
N ARG A 64 -2.38 1.35 1.58
CA ARG A 64 -1.72 0.15 1.05
C ARG A 64 -0.39 -0.14 1.71
N HIS A 65 0.35 0.90 2.07
CA HIS A 65 1.60 0.79 2.82
C HIS A 65 1.36 0.18 4.21
N ASP A 66 0.38 0.71 4.96
CA ASP A 66 -0.04 0.19 6.27
C ASP A 66 -0.44 -1.29 6.18
N PHE A 67 -1.25 -1.63 5.17
CA PHE A 67 -1.68 -3.01 4.94
C PHE A 67 -0.49 -3.94 4.73
N GLY A 68 0.48 -3.53 3.90
CA GLY A 68 1.72 -4.28 3.70
C GLY A 68 2.48 -4.46 5.01
N TYR A 69 2.71 -3.38 5.75
CA TYR A 69 3.45 -3.40 7.02
C TYR A 69 2.83 -4.34 8.05
N ARG A 70 1.52 -4.17 8.32
CA ARG A 70 0.81 -4.91 9.36
C ARG A 70 0.73 -6.39 9.03
N ASN A 71 0.38 -6.74 7.79
CA ASN A 71 0.25 -8.14 7.39
C ASN A 71 1.61 -8.84 7.30
N PHE A 72 2.66 -8.19 6.79
CA PHE A 72 3.99 -8.80 6.77
C PHE A 72 4.56 -9.02 8.18
N LYS A 73 4.28 -8.10 9.13
CA LYS A 73 4.63 -8.27 10.55
C LYS A 73 3.87 -9.45 11.16
N ALA A 74 2.54 -9.51 10.97
CA ALA A 74 1.70 -10.60 11.46
C ALA A 74 2.07 -11.97 10.85
N GLN A 75 2.57 -11.98 9.61
CA GLN A 75 3.00 -13.17 8.88
C GLN A 75 4.49 -13.51 9.14
N ALA A 76 5.15 -12.87 10.11
CA ALA A 76 6.54 -13.11 10.51
C ALA A 76 7.56 -13.03 9.35
N ARG A 77 7.30 -12.14 8.38
CA ARG A 77 8.13 -11.96 7.18
C ARG A 77 8.50 -10.51 6.88
N PHE A 78 8.41 -9.64 7.89
CA PHE A 78 8.80 -8.23 7.81
C PHE A 78 10.32 -8.08 7.97
N THR A 79 11.06 -8.56 6.97
CA THR A 79 12.52 -8.38 6.85
C THR A 79 12.84 -7.05 6.17
N ASP A 80 14.08 -6.57 6.30
CA ASP A 80 14.52 -5.32 5.64
C ASP A 80 14.28 -5.32 4.12
N ALA A 81 14.48 -6.48 3.48
CA ALA A 81 14.24 -6.65 2.05
C ALA A 81 12.74 -6.53 1.70
N ASN A 82 11.86 -7.13 2.50
CA ASN A 82 10.42 -7.02 2.27
C ASN A 82 9.89 -5.64 2.64
N LYS A 83 10.42 -5.02 3.69
CA LYS A 83 10.14 -3.63 4.04
C LYS A 83 10.49 -2.70 2.88
N LEU A 84 11.71 -2.82 2.32
CA LEU A 84 12.13 -2.04 1.16
C LEU A 84 11.17 -2.21 -0.03
N ARG A 85 10.74 -3.45 -0.33
CA ARG A 85 9.76 -3.70 -1.39
C ARG A 85 8.41 -3.01 -1.14
N ILE A 86 7.95 -2.95 0.11
CA ILE A 86 6.71 -2.25 0.48
C ILE A 86 6.89 -0.73 0.34
N ASP A 87 8.01 -0.19 0.81
CA ASP A 87 8.35 1.24 0.70
C ASP A 87 8.44 1.67 -0.77
N ASP A 88 9.07 0.87 -1.63
CA ASP A 88 9.20 1.15 -3.06
C ASP A 88 7.83 1.12 -3.76
N ASN A 89 6.97 0.18 -3.38
CA ASN A 89 5.60 0.13 -3.88
C ASN A 89 4.75 1.32 -3.42
N PHE A 90 4.98 1.81 -2.20
CA PHE A 90 4.35 3.03 -1.69
C PHE A 90 4.77 4.26 -2.49
N LYS A 91 6.07 4.43 -2.79
CA LYS A 91 6.54 5.49 -3.68
C LYS A 91 5.87 5.41 -5.05
N LYS A 92 5.79 4.21 -5.63
CA LYS A 92 5.11 3.99 -6.91
C LYS A 92 3.64 4.43 -6.84
N ASP A 93 2.93 4.15 -5.76
CA ASP A 93 1.55 4.60 -5.60
C ASP A 93 1.40 6.10 -5.47
N LEU A 94 2.25 6.74 -4.66
CA LEU A 94 2.26 8.19 -4.55
C LEU A 94 2.44 8.84 -5.93
N TYR A 95 3.41 8.36 -6.73
CA TYR A 95 3.64 8.83 -8.09
C TYR A 95 2.43 8.58 -9.02
N ASN A 96 1.79 7.41 -8.92
CA ASN A 96 0.56 7.14 -9.68
C ASN A 96 -0.59 8.08 -9.32
N GLN A 97 -0.67 8.53 -8.07
CA GLN A 97 -1.64 9.54 -7.65
C GLN A 97 -1.23 10.94 -8.13
N CYS A 98 0.06 11.27 -8.10
CA CYS A 98 0.60 12.53 -8.63
C CYS A 98 0.37 12.71 -10.13
N ALA A 99 0.42 11.63 -10.92
CA ALA A 99 0.15 11.66 -12.35
C ALA A 99 -1.28 12.12 -12.70
N LYS A 100 -2.19 12.16 -11.72
CA LYS A 100 -3.58 12.63 -11.88
C LYS A 100 -3.79 14.08 -11.39
N GLN A 101 -2.73 14.73 -10.88
CA GLN A 101 -2.78 16.08 -10.30
C GLN A 101 -2.24 17.11 -11.30
N ASN A 102 -2.74 18.36 -11.21
CA ASN A 102 -2.27 19.46 -12.06
C ASN A 102 -0.81 19.89 -11.77
N PHE A 103 -0.34 19.69 -10.53
CA PHE A 103 1.00 20.08 -10.08
C PHE A 103 1.90 18.85 -9.89
N THR A 104 2.02 18.02 -10.93
CA THR A 104 2.68 16.70 -10.86
C THR A 104 4.06 16.77 -10.22
N SER A 105 4.95 17.67 -10.67
CA SER A 105 6.32 17.76 -10.13
C SER A 105 6.39 18.17 -8.66
N ILE A 106 5.46 19.03 -8.19
CA ILE A 106 5.38 19.39 -6.76
C ILE A 106 4.87 18.19 -5.95
N CYS A 107 3.88 17.47 -6.48
CA CYS A 107 3.37 16.25 -5.87
C CYS A 107 4.45 15.17 -5.77
N GLU A 108 5.21 14.93 -6.84
CA GLU A 108 6.32 13.97 -6.84
C GLU A 108 7.42 14.36 -5.87
N GLY A 109 7.73 15.65 -5.75
CA GLY A 109 8.65 16.16 -4.73
C GLY A 109 8.19 15.84 -3.31
N LEU A 110 6.90 16.02 -3.01
CA LEU A 110 6.37 15.62 -1.71
C LEU A 110 6.34 14.09 -1.55
N ALA A 111 6.05 13.35 -2.61
CA ALA A 111 6.08 11.89 -2.61
C ALA A 111 7.48 11.35 -2.26
N ASP A 112 8.54 12.00 -2.73
CA ASP A 112 9.92 11.65 -2.37
C ASP A 112 10.22 11.91 -0.89
N VAL A 113 9.68 12.99 -0.31
CA VAL A 113 9.79 13.27 1.13
C VAL A 113 9.08 12.18 1.95
N TYR A 114 7.87 11.79 1.54
CA TYR A 114 7.13 10.68 2.17
C TYR A 114 7.90 9.37 2.11
N TYR A 115 8.46 9.03 0.94
CA TYR A 115 9.28 7.84 0.78
C TYR A 115 10.55 7.89 1.64
N ALA A 116 11.26 9.00 1.66
CA ALA A 116 12.46 9.16 2.49
C ALA A 116 12.14 8.97 4.00
N ALA A 117 11.00 9.48 4.46
CA ALA A 117 10.56 9.33 5.85
C ALA A 117 10.33 7.85 6.22
N VAL A 118 9.60 7.08 5.41
CA VAL A 118 9.37 5.64 5.70
C VAL A 118 10.65 4.81 5.59
N ARG A 119 11.60 5.21 4.74
CA ARG A 119 12.93 4.58 4.65
C ARG A 119 13.76 4.81 5.90
N ALA A 120 13.68 5.99 6.50
CA ALA A 120 14.46 6.37 7.68
C ALA A 120 13.86 5.88 9.00
N PHE A 121 12.53 5.88 9.14
CA PHE A 121 11.85 5.69 10.43
C PHE A 121 10.82 4.55 10.47
N GLY A 122 10.49 3.96 9.32
CA GLY A 122 9.49 2.90 9.21
C GLY A 122 9.97 1.52 9.65
#